data_AF-A0A6N8EVY1-F1
#
_entry.id   AF-A0A6N8EVY1-F1
#
_cell.length_a   1.000
_cell.length_b   1.000
_cell.length_c   1.000
_cell.angle_alpha   90.00
_cell.angle_beta   90.00
_cell.angle_gamma   90.00
#
_symmetry.space_group_name_H-M   'P 1'
#
loop_
_entity.id
_entity.type
_entity.pdbx_description
1 polymer ?
#
loop_
_entity_poly.entity_id
_entity_poly.type
_entity_poly.pdbx_seq_one_letter_code
_entity_poly.pdbx_strand_id
1 'polypeptide(L)'
;MKNNNKRIYLVPALFVLLLILVSACGNQPGAGSNPNTANEKPAVSESGTQAGNAAPQAENAAGPEEKILIVIDQTAKPIEGNSFDFTVKQAPEGYALKEMKWVSDQNEIANTLEEAIEHGQTGEDGFYISGNGQFSGFFYPDSMKGEKGWVIFIFANDENNELTWEKEITLK
;
A
#
# COMPACT_ATOMS: atom_id res chain seq x y z
N MET A 1 44.45 -31.89 -40.98
CA MET A 1 44.49 -30.44 -40.68
C MET A 1 44.02 -30.26 -39.24
N LYS A 2 44.95 -29.99 -38.32
CA LYS A 2 45.20 -28.68 -37.71
C LYS A 2 44.14 -28.23 -36.66
N ASN A 3 44.34 -28.72 -35.45
CA ASN A 3 44.55 -28.00 -34.17
C ASN A 3 43.70 -26.78 -33.72
N ASN A 4 43.03 -26.98 -32.57
CA ASN A 4 43.24 -26.32 -31.27
C ASN A 4 42.73 -24.88 -30.97
N ASN A 5 41.92 -24.83 -29.90
CA ASN A 5 42.00 -23.98 -28.69
C ASN A 5 41.71 -22.47 -28.75
N LYS A 6 40.72 -22.01 -27.95
CA LYS A 6 40.72 -20.74 -27.20
C LYS A 6 39.93 -20.96 -25.88
N ARG A 7 40.59 -21.21 -24.74
CA ARG A 7 40.99 -20.25 -23.69
C ARG A 7 39.87 -19.29 -23.25
N ILE A 8 39.11 -19.72 -22.24
CA ILE A 8 38.23 -18.87 -21.42
C ILE A 8 39.12 -18.23 -20.35
N TYR A 9 39.18 -16.89 -20.34
CA TYR A 9 39.93 -16.10 -19.38
C TYR A 9 39.04 -15.78 -18.16
N LEU A 10 39.46 -16.30 -17.01
CA LEU A 10 39.15 -15.81 -15.65
C LEU A 10 40.02 -14.57 -15.35
N VAL A 11 39.53 -13.61 -14.54
CA VAL A 11 40.25 -12.61 -13.67
C VAL A 11 39.40 -11.32 -13.47
N PRO A 12 39.42 -10.60 -12.32
CA PRO A 12 38.98 -11.00 -10.97
C PRO A 12 38.06 -9.93 -10.28
N ALA A 13 37.55 -10.23 -9.10
CA ALA A 13 36.85 -9.27 -8.23
C ALA A 13 37.82 -8.29 -7.56
N LEU A 14 37.53 -6.98 -7.63
CA LEU A 14 38.14 -5.95 -6.77
C LEU A 14 37.28 -4.68 -6.74
N PHE A 15 36.51 -4.46 -5.67
CA PHE A 15 36.04 -3.14 -5.23
C PHE A 15 35.86 -3.22 -3.70
N VAL A 16 36.92 -2.94 -2.94
CA VAL A 16 37.18 -1.66 -2.25
C VAL A 16 36.03 -1.28 -1.31
N LEU A 17 36.15 -1.78 -0.07
CA LEU A 17 35.40 -1.36 1.10
C LEU A 17 35.96 -0.01 1.59
N LEU A 18 35.18 1.06 1.50
CA LEU A 18 35.51 2.36 2.07
C LEU A 18 34.52 2.73 3.19
N LEU A 19 35.11 3.08 4.33
CA LEU A 19 34.51 3.43 5.62
C LEU A 19 33.81 4.80 5.64
N ILE A 20 33.10 5.01 6.76
CA ILE A 20 32.79 6.25 7.50
C ILE A 20 31.38 6.78 7.28
N LEU A 21 30.54 6.73 8.33
CA LEU A 21 29.66 7.84 8.71
C LEU A 21 29.55 7.95 10.23
N VAL A 22 29.89 9.13 10.74
CA VAL A 22 29.71 9.61 12.12
C VAL A 22 28.60 10.65 12.07
N SER A 23 27.51 10.49 12.82
CA SER A 23 26.50 11.52 13.16
C SER A 23 25.56 10.89 14.21
N ALA A 24 24.94 11.53 15.19
CA ALA A 24 24.69 12.93 15.46
C ALA A 24 24.32 13.13 16.96
N CYS A 25 24.46 14.37 17.41
CA CYS A 25 23.86 14.92 18.63
C CYS A 25 22.33 14.78 18.66
N GLY A 26 21.75 14.77 19.86
CA GLY A 26 20.34 15.04 20.08
C GLY A 26 20.08 15.56 21.49
N ASN A 27 19.97 16.89 21.64
CA ASN A 27 19.52 17.56 22.84
C ASN A 27 18.23 18.32 22.47
N GLN A 28 17.10 18.05 23.13
CA GLN A 28 15.93 18.93 23.06
C GLN A 28 15.20 18.96 24.41
N PRO A 29 15.00 20.15 25.00
CA PRO A 29 14.17 20.34 26.19
C PRO A 29 12.70 20.53 25.78
N GLY A 30 11.81 19.72 26.35
CA GLY A 30 10.36 19.90 26.27
C GLY A 30 9.87 20.76 27.43
N ALA A 31 9.33 21.93 27.11
CA ALA A 31 8.50 22.75 27.98
C ALA A 31 7.03 22.62 27.54
N GLY A 32 6.11 22.56 28.51
CA GLY A 32 4.67 22.65 28.28
C GLY A 32 3.88 21.74 29.22
N SER A 33 3.49 22.21 30.40
CA SER A 33 2.22 22.91 30.68
C SER A 33 1.07 21.96 31.04
N ASN A 34 0.80 21.88 32.33
CA ASN A 34 -0.50 21.59 32.96
C ASN A 34 -0.61 22.63 34.12
N PRO A 35 -1.78 23.06 34.64
CA PRO A 35 -2.89 22.16 34.93
C PRO A 35 -4.33 22.76 34.95
N ASN A 36 -5.28 21.87 35.25
CA ASN A 36 -6.54 22.07 36.00
C ASN A 36 -7.75 22.75 35.33
N THR A 37 -9.02 22.47 35.66
CA THR A 37 -9.75 21.39 36.38
C THR A 37 -11.25 21.74 36.29
N ALA A 38 -12.09 20.71 36.06
CA ALA A 38 -13.49 20.43 36.47
C ALA A 38 -14.63 21.49 36.49
N ASN A 39 -15.78 21.03 35.95
CA ASN A 39 -17.18 21.00 36.46
C ASN A 39 -18.13 21.23 35.27
N GLU A 40 -19.33 20.66 35.11
CA GLU A 40 -20.23 19.76 35.84
C GLU A 40 -21.29 19.28 34.81
N LYS A 41 -21.95 18.13 35.03
CA LYS A 41 -23.02 17.55 34.19
C LYS A 41 -24.32 17.48 35.05
N PRO A 42 -25.53 17.18 34.52
CA PRO A 42 -26.48 18.02 33.79
C PRO A 42 -27.91 18.00 34.44
N ALA A 43 -28.90 18.70 33.86
CA ALA A 43 -30.31 18.56 34.23
C ALA A 43 -31.23 18.25 33.01
N VAL A 44 -31.74 17.01 32.99
CA VAL A 44 -33.13 16.47 32.84
C VAL A 44 -34.16 17.03 31.81
N SER A 45 -34.64 16.09 30.97
CA SER A 45 -35.99 15.76 30.40
C SER A 45 -36.78 16.79 29.55
N GLU A 46 -37.59 16.43 28.52
CA GLU A 46 -38.60 15.35 28.41
C GLU A 46 -38.91 14.86 26.97
N SER A 47 -39.33 13.60 26.91
CA SER A 47 -40.41 12.91 26.17
C SER A 47 -40.72 13.14 24.67
N GLY A 48 -40.78 12.01 23.94
CA GLY A 48 -41.51 11.84 22.68
C GLY A 48 -41.46 10.39 22.15
N THR A 49 -42.51 9.63 22.42
CA THR A 49 -42.77 8.22 22.04
C THR A 49 -42.85 8.00 20.51
N GLN A 50 -42.24 6.93 19.97
CA GLN A 50 -42.92 6.07 18.98
C GLN A 50 -42.24 4.70 18.79
N ALA A 51 -43.07 3.66 18.78
CA ALA A 51 -42.72 2.27 18.57
C ALA A 51 -42.27 1.99 17.13
N GLY A 52 -41.32 1.07 16.97
CA GLY A 52 -40.97 0.45 15.70
C GLY A 52 -40.17 -0.83 15.95
N ASN A 53 -40.79 -1.97 15.64
CA ASN A 53 -40.12 -3.27 15.62
C ASN A 53 -38.90 -3.21 14.70
N ALA A 54 -37.70 -3.26 15.27
CA ALA A 54 -36.49 -3.61 14.54
C ALA A 54 -36.12 -5.05 14.94
N ALA A 55 -36.09 -5.94 13.95
CA ALA A 55 -35.49 -7.26 14.07
C ALA A 55 -34.05 -7.10 14.62
N PRO A 56 -33.52 -8.05 15.40
CA PRO A 56 -32.14 -7.98 15.86
C PRO A 56 -31.25 -8.01 14.62
N GLN A 57 -30.67 -6.86 14.28
CA GLN A 57 -29.55 -6.78 13.36
C GLN A 57 -28.43 -7.57 14.04
N ALA A 58 -28.11 -8.74 13.49
CA ALA A 58 -26.98 -9.51 13.93
C ALA A 58 -25.76 -8.57 13.91
N GLU A 59 -25.16 -8.37 15.08
CA GLU A 59 -23.83 -7.79 15.19
C GLU A 59 -22.88 -8.72 14.44
N ASN A 60 -22.68 -8.45 13.15
CA ASN A 60 -21.58 -9.02 12.40
C ASN A 60 -20.32 -8.48 13.05
N ALA A 61 -19.65 -9.33 13.84
CA ALA A 61 -18.30 -9.04 14.27
C ALA A 61 -17.46 -8.79 13.01
N ALA A 62 -16.87 -7.60 12.94
CA ALA A 62 -16.02 -7.16 11.85
C ALA A 62 -14.97 -8.23 11.49
N GLY A 63 -14.97 -8.69 10.24
CA GLY A 63 -13.97 -9.63 9.75
C GLY A 63 -12.56 -9.02 9.74
N PRO A 64 -11.49 -9.81 9.71
CA PRO A 64 -10.10 -9.32 9.68
C PRO A 64 -9.80 -8.38 8.50
N GLU A 65 -10.53 -8.50 7.39
CA GLU A 65 -10.51 -7.60 6.23
C GLU A 65 -10.97 -6.17 6.55
N GLU A 66 -11.88 -5.99 7.51
CA GLU A 66 -12.34 -4.66 7.94
C GLU A 66 -11.24 -3.86 8.67
N LYS A 67 -10.11 -4.51 8.97
CA LYS A 67 -8.91 -3.89 9.54
C LYS A 67 -7.90 -3.43 8.50
N ILE A 68 -8.15 -3.67 7.19
CA ILE A 68 -7.31 -3.17 6.11
C ILE A 68 -7.87 -1.84 5.60
N LEU A 69 -7.06 -0.79 5.63
CA LEU A 69 -7.41 0.52 5.09
C LEU A 69 -6.42 0.92 4.00
N ILE A 70 -6.92 1.03 2.77
CA ILE A 70 -6.15 1.50 1.62
C ILE A 70 -6.83 2.73 1.03
N VAL A 71 -6.04 3.76 0.75
CA VAL A 71 -6.47 4.96 0.04
C VAL A 71 -5.99 4.87 -1.40
N ILE A 72 -6.90 5.07 -2.36
CA ILE A 72 -6.58 5.20 -3.79
C ILE A 72 -6.75 6.66 -4.18
N ASP A 73 -5.70 7.27 -4.73
CA ASP A 73 -5.69 8.65 -5.20
C ASP A 73 -5.47 8.70 -6.72
N GLN A 74 -6.51 9.16 -7.44
CA GLN A 74 -6.46 9.37 -8.88
C GLN A 74 -6.40 10.88 -9.23
N THR A 75 -5.77 11.68 -8.39
CA THR A 75 -5.52 13.10 -8.69
C THR A 75 -4.55 13.19 -9.85
N ALA A 76 -4.91 13.98 -10.87
CA ALA A 76 -4.05 14.17 -12.03
C ALA A 76 -2.68 14.71 -11.61
N LYS A 77 -1.62 14.02 -12.03
CA LYS A 77 -0.24 14.37 -11.71
C LYS A 77 0.37 15.20 -12.84
N PRO A 78 1.31 16.11 -12.54
CA PRO A 78 2.04 16.89 -13.55
C PRO A 78 3.20 16.06 -14.16
N ILE A 79 2.93 14.80 -14.52
CA ILE A 79 3.88 13.88 -15.15
C ILE A 79 3.27 13.34 -16.45
N GLU A 80 4.11 12.83 -17.32
CA GLU A 80 3.67 12.11 -18.53
C GLU A 80 3.17 10.71 -18.14
N GLY A 81 2.12 10.23 -18.82
CA GLY A 81 1.48 8.94 -18.54
C GLY A 81 0.28 9.01 -17.60
N ASN A 82 -0.44 7.90 -17.47
CA ASN A 82 -1.58 7.79 -16.55
C ASN A 82 -1.22 6.93 -15.35
N SER A 83 -1.69 7.34 -14.18
CA SER A 83 -1.50 6.57 -12.96
C SER A 83 -2.51 6.92 -11.88
N PHE A 84 -2.60 6.02 -10.90
CA PHE A 84 -3.13 6.33 -9.58
C PHE A 84 -2.12 5.95 -8.51
N ASP A 85 -2.15 6.66 -7.38
CA ASP A 85 -1.41 6.25 -6.19
C ASP A 85 -2.28 5.37 -5.30
N PHE A 86 -1.63 4.52 -4.52
CA PHE A 86 -2.25 3.92 -3.36
C PHE A 86 -1.42 4.12 -2.10
N THR A 87 -2.06 4.06 -0.94
CA THR A 87 -1.38 4.01 0.36
C THR A 87 -2.09 3.04 1.28
N VAL A 88 -1.36 2.04 1.77
CA VAL A 88 -1.81 1.18 2.87
C VAL A 88 -1.69 1.97 4.16
N LYS A 89 -2.81 2.40 4.72
CA LYS A 89 -2.88 3.14 6.00
C LYS A 89 -2.92 2.20 7.20
N GLN A 90 -3.49 1.01 7.01
CA GLN A 90 -3.63 0.01 8.06
C GLN A 90 -3.67 -1.39 7.44
N ALA A 91 -3.01 -2.34 8.10
CA ALA A 91 -3.15 -3.76 7.86
C ALA A 91 -3.09 -4.49 9.22
N PRO A 92 -3.70 -5.69 9.35
CA PRO A 92 -3.58 -6.50 10.55
C PRO A 92 -2.14 -6.84 10.92
N GLU A 93 -1.87 -6.98 12.21
CA GLU A 93 -0.56 -7.43 12.69
C GLU A 93 -0.21 -8.81 12.11
N GLY A 94 1.05 -8.97 11.70
CA GLY A 94 1.54 -10.21 11.10
C GLY A 94 1.17 -10.41 9.63
N TYR A 95 0.41 -9.49 9.02
CA TYR A 95 0.09 -9.52 7.59
C TYR A 95 0.91 -8.50 6.82
N ALA A 96 1.49 -8.92 5.70
CA ALA A 96 2.22 -8.08 4.77
C ALA A 96 1.59 -8.14 3.37
N LEU A 97 1.74 -7.06 2.60
CA LEU A 97 1.29 -7.03 1.21
C LEU A 97 2.06 -8.08 0.41
N LYS A 98 1.34 -8.96 -0.27
CA LYS A 98 1.89 -10.05 -1.09
C LYS A 98 1.77 -9.76 -2.57
N GLU A 99 0.58 -9.32 -3.00
CA GLU A 99 0.23 -9.18 -4.41
C GLU A 99 -0.80 -8.05 -4.62
N MET A 100 -0.74 -7.42 -5.78
CA MET A 100 -1.68 -6.39 -6.23
C MET A 100 -2.22 -6.76 -7.61
N LYS A 101 -3.51 -6.49 -7.85
CA LYS A 101 -4.16 -6.76 -9.13
C LYS A 101 -5.04 -5.62 -9.61
N TRP A 102 -5.07 -5.47 -10.92
CA TRP A 102 -6.09 -4.77 -11.66
C TRP A 102 -6.86 -5.80 -12.49
N VAL A 103 -8.17 -5.88 -12.30
CA VAL A 103 -9.03 -6.83 -13.02
C VAL A 103 -10.23 -6.10 -13.61
N SER A 104 -10.40 -6.18 -14.92
CA SER A 104 -11.56 -5.67 -15.66
C SER A 104 -12.05 -6.70 -16.69
N ASP A 105 -13.06 -6.33 -17.46
CA ASP A 105 -13.52 -7.14 -18.60
C ASP A 105 -12.47 -7.25 -19.73
N GLN A 106 -11.46 -6.36 -19.75
CA GLN A 106 -10.52 -6.17 -20.85
C GLN A 106 -9.09 -6.52 -20.49
N ASN A 107 -8.70 -6.31 -19.23
CA ASN A 107 -7.33 -6.45 -18.77
C ASN A 107 -7.29 -7.17 -17.41
N GLU A 108 -6.27 -8.01 -17.25
CA GLU A 108 -5.89 -8.58 -15.97
C GLU A 108 -4.38 -8.35 -15.80
N ILE A 109 -4.02 -7.57 -14.80
CA ILE A 109 -2.63 -7.25 -14.47
C ILE A 109 -2.42 -7.62 -13.01
N ALA A 110 -1.44 -8.46 -12.74
CA ALA A 110 -1.06 -8.87 -11.40
C ALA A 110 0.43 -8.67 -11.22
N ASN A 111 0.82 -8.08 -10.09
CA ASN A 111 2.21 -7.94 -9.68
C ASN A 111 2.37 -8.38 -8.23
N THR A 112 3.39 -9.17 -7.97
CA THR A 112 3.88 -9.44 -6.63
C THR A 112 4.48 -8.17 -6.01
N LEU A 113 4.70 -8.19 -4.69
CA LEU A 113 5.45 -7.12 -4.01
C LEU A 113 6.84 -6.89 -4.65
N GLU A 114 7.54 -7.97 -5.03
CA GLU A 114 8.89 -7.90 -5.59
C GLU A 114 8.88 -7.26 -6.99
N GLU A 115 7.98 -7.70 -7.88
CA GLU A 115 7.82 -7.11 -9.21
C GLU A 115 7.45 -5.63 -9.12
N ALA A 116 6.55 -5.24 -8.20
CA ALA A 116 6.22 -3.84 -8.03
C ALA A 116 7.42 -3.00 -7.55
N ILE A 117 8.31 -3.57 -6.72
CA ILE A 117 9.56 -2.92 -6.30
C ILE A 117 10.52 -2.76 -7.49
N GLU A 118 10.58 -3.74 -8.38
CA GLU A 118 11.37 -3.67 -9.61
C GLU A 118 10.81 -2.59 -10.57
N HIS A 119 9.50 -2.59 -10.79
CA HIS A 119 8.80 -1.60 -11.62
C HIS A 119 9.00 -0.17 -11.08
N GLY A 120 9.07 -0.01 -9.75
CA GLY A 120 9.38 1.27 -9.11
C GLY A 120 10.78 1.80 -9.42
N GLN A 121 11.70 0.96 -9.87
CA GLN A 121 13.05 1.33 -10.28
C GLN A 121 13.17 1.54 -11.80
N THR A 122 12.38 0.80 -12.59
CA THR A 122 12.45 0.81 -14.06
C THR A 122 11.44 1.75 -14.72
N GLY A 123 10.31 2.00 -14.07
CA GLY A 123 9.19 2.78 -14.61
C GLY A 123 8.27 1.98 -15.54
N GLU A 124 8.22 0.66 -15.38
CA GLU A 124 7.32 -0.21 -16.16
C GLU A 124 5.85 -0.03 -15.78
N ASP A 125 4.96 -0.35 -16.72
CA ASP A 125 3.51 -0.35 -16.51
C ASP A 125 3.11 -1.38 -15.44
N GLY A 126 1.94 -1.18 -14.82
CA GLY A 126 1.46 -2.01 -13.73
C GLY A 126 1.73 -1.39 -12.36
N PHE A 127 1.65 -2.21 -11.31
CA PHE A 127 1.87 -1.73 -9.95
C PHE A 127 3.34 -1.44 -9.72
N TYR A 128 3.62 -0.36 -9.00
CA TYR A 128 4.97 0.02 -8.62
C TYR A 128 5.06 0.42 -7.16
N ILE A 129 6.23 0.19 -6.57
CA ILE A 129 6.62 0.60 -5.21
C ILE A 129 8.07 1.10 -5.27
N SER A 130 8.31 2.35 -4.88
CA SER A 130 9.65 2.94 -4.87
C SER A 130 9.91 3.78 -3.62
N GLY A 131 11.18 4.14 -3.39
CA GLY A 131 11.59 4.93 -2.23
C GLY A 131 11.26 4.26 -0.89
N ASN A 132 11.45 2.94 -0.78
CA ASN A 132 11.07 2.14 0.40
C ASN A 132 9.57 2.19 0.74
N GLY A 133 8.70 2.26 -0.28
CA GLY A 133 7.25 2.38 -0.09
C GLY A 133 6.76 3.82 0.10
N GLN A 134 7.64 4.82 -0.06
CA GLN A 134 7.23 6.22 -0.05
C GLN A 134 6.34 6.57 -1.25
N PHE A 135 6.58 5.95 -2.40
CA PHE A 135 5.78 6.14 -3.60
C PHE A 135 5.26 4.79 -4.07
N SER A 136 3.95 4.67 -4.22
CA SER A 136 3.31 3.44 -4.64
C SER A 136 2.07 3.75 -5.44
N GLY A 137 1.88 3.02 -6.54
CA GLY A 137 0.82 3.30 -7.47
C GLY A 137 0.69 2.24 -8.55
N PHE A 138 -0.01 2.62 -9.60
CA PHE A 138 -0.25 1.80 -10.78
C PHE A 138 -0.14 2.69 -12.01
N PHE A 139 0.81 2.40 -12.89
CA PHE A 139 0.94 3.03 -14.20
C PHE A 139 0.12 2.27 -15.24
N TYR A 140 -0.55 2.99 -16.13
CA TYR A 140 -1.33 2.38 -17.19
C TYR A 140 -1.29 3.18 -18.51
N PRO A 141 -1.35 2.48 -19.66
CA PRO A 141 -1.39 3.13 -20.96
C PRO A 141 -2.72 3.84 -21.21
N ASP A 142 -2.72 4.77 -22.15
CA ASP A 142 -3.92 5.54 -22.54
C ASP A 142 -5.12 4.67 -22.95
N SER A 143 -4.85 3.46 -23.46
CA SER A 143 -5.89 2.51 -23.86
C SER A 143 -6.76 2.01 -22.70
N MET A 144 -6.30 2.16 -21.45
CA MET A 144 -7.03 1.76 -20.25
C MET A 144 -7.80 2.92 -19.60
N LYS A 145 -7.71 4.14 -20.11
CA LYS A 145 -8.45 5.28 -19.55
C LYS A 145 -9.96 5.06 -19.68
N GLY A 146 -10.70 5.34 -18.60
CA GLY A 146 -12.14 5.11 -18.51
C GLY A 146 -12.52 3.66 -18.27
N GLU A 147 -11.55 2.75 -18.19
CA GLU A 147 -11.79 1.35 -17.85
C GLU A 147 -12.29 1.22 -16.41
N LYS A 148 -13.38 0.47 -16.24
CA LYS A 148 -13.94 0.14 -14.93
C LYS A 148 -13.44 -1.24 -14.53
N GLY A 149 -12.90 -1.36 -13.33
CA GLY A 149 -12.33 -2.61 -12.84
C GLY A 149 -12.11 -2.59 -11.34
N TRP A 150 -11.61 -3.70 -10.84
CA TRP A 150 -11.28 -3.92 -9.45
C TRP A 150 -9.78 -3.73 -9.24
N VAL A 151 -9.44 -2.87 -8.29
CA VAL A 151 -8.12 -2.89 -7.68
C VAL A 151 -8.16 -3.81 -6.46
N ILE A 152 -7.28 -4.81 -6.42
CA ILE A 152 -7.27 -5.87 -5.42
C ILE A 152 -5.89 -5.90 -4.78
N PHE A 153 -5.83 -5.96 -3.45
CA PHE A 153 -4.62 -6.12 -2.67
C PHE A 153 -4.74 -7.36 -1.81
N ILE A 154 -3.78 -8.26 -1.94
CA ILE A 154 -3.72 -9.51 -1.18
C ILE A 154 -2.61 -9.39 -0.15
N PHE A 155 -2.96 -9.60 1.10
CA PHE A 155 -2.04 -9.63 2.23
C PHE A 155 -1.89 -11.06 2.72
N ALA A 156 -0.69 -11.46 3.12
CA ALA A 156 -0.44 -12.77 3.68
C ALA A 156 0.36 -12.69 4.98
N ASN A 157 0.14 -13.64 5.87
CA ASN A 157 0.99 -13.87 7.04
C ASN A 157 2.00 -15.00 6.80
N ASP A 158 2.87 -15.26 7.78
CA ASP A 158 3.93 -16.28 7.69
C ASP A 158 3.40 -17.71 7.51
N GLU A 159 2.12 -17.95 7.82
CA GLU A 159 1.43 -19.23 7.61
C GLU A 159 0.76 -19.32 6.22
N ASN A 160 0.90 -18.29 5.38
CA ASN A 160 0.22 -18.12 4.10
C ASN A 160 -1.32 -18.00 4.18
N ASN A 161 -1.87 -17.61 5.33
CA ASN A 161 -3.26 -17.19 5.37
C ASN A 161 -3.39 -15.85 4.66
N GLU A 162 -4.40 -15.70 3.80
CA GLU A 162 -4.58 -14.52 2.98
C GLU A 162 -5.76 -13.67 3.46
N LEU A 163 -5.60 -12.35 3.35
CA LEU A 163 -6.67 -11.37 3.47
C LEU A 163 -6.70 -10.54 2.19
N THR A 164 -7.91 -10.28 1.70
CA THR A 164 -8.11 -9.51 0.48
C THR A 164 -8.81 -8.21 0.80
N TRP A 165 -8.26 -7.12 0.27
CA TRP A 165 -8.95 -5.85 0.16
C TRP A 165 -9.20 -5.58 -1.32
N GLU A 166 -10.40 -5.15 -1.67
CA GLU A 166 -10.75 -4.85 -3.05
C GLU A 166 -11.63 -3.60 -3.15
N LYS A 167 -11.51 -2.90 -4.27
CA LYS A 167 -12.33 -1.73 -4.57
C LYS A 167 -12.55 -1.60 -6.07
N GLU A 168 -13.81 -1.43 -6.46
CA GLU A 168 -14.15 -1.07 -7.83
C GLU A 168 -13.88 0.42 -8.07
N ILE A 169 -13.13 0.75 -9.13
CA ILE A 169 -12.85 2.11 -9.58
C ILE A 169 -12.95 2.23 -11.10
N THR A 170 -13.01 3.46 -11.60
CA THR A 170 -12.81 3.77 -13.01
C THR A 170 -11.49 4.52 -13.15
N LEU A 171 -10.62 4.08 -14.07
CA LEU A 171 -9.35 4.74 -14.35
C LEU A 171 -9.59 6.11 -15.01
N LYS A 172 -8.93 7.15 -14.53
CA LYS A 172 -9.09 8.53 -15.03
C LYS A 172 -8.13 8.88 -16.17
#